data_AF-A0A841J4E0-F1
#
_entry.id   AF-A0A841J4E0-F1
#
_cell.length_a   1.000
_cell.length_b   1.000
_cell.length_c   1.000
_cell.angle_alpha   90.00
_cell.angle_beta   90.00
_cell.angle_gamma   90.00
#
_symmetry.space_group_name_H-M   'P 1'
#
loop_
_entity.id
_entity.type
_entity.pdbx_description
1 polymer ?
#
loop_
_entity_poly.entity_id
_entity_poly.type
_entity_poly.pdbx_seq_one_letter_code
_entity_poly.pdbx_strand_id
1 'polypeptide(L)'
;MTDETRVSVRLPRRLAEALDKAAEAQSVNTSIILRAALETYLGTLAGAGDAERRRQFSAEYLFLVADLIAQREYPDVHNELLIEAERRMEALHGAA
;
A
#
# COMPACT_ATOMS: atom_id res chain seq x y z
N MET A 1 -25.75 24.29 7.75
CA MET A 1 -24.65 24.36 8.74
C MET A 1 -23.77 23.18 8.47
N THR A 2 -22.53 23.37 8.02
CA THR A 2 -21.55 22.29 7.93
C THR A 2 -21.19 21.86 9.35
N ASP A 3 -21.34 20.58 9.64
CA ASP A 3 -20.99 19.98 10.93
C ASP A 3 -19.46 19.87 11.01
N GLU A 4 -18.81 20.93 11.49
CA GLU A 4 -17.36 21.05 11.55
C GLU A 4 -16.86 21.02 13.00
N THR A 5 -15.90 20.13 13.27
CA THR A 5 -15.19 20.05 14.56
C THR A 5 -13.80 20.68 14.43
N ARG A 6 -13.45 21.57 15.36
CA ARG A 6 -12.10 22.17 15.43
C ARG A 6 -11.11 21.20 16.06
N VAL A 7 -10.06 20.86 15.31
CA VAL A 7 -8.93 20.04 15.79
C VAL A 7 -7.66 20.89 15.79
N SER A 8 -6.90 20.85 16.88
CA SER A 8 -5.61 21.57 17.02
C SER A 8 -4.46 20.57 17.07
N VAL A 9 -3.47 20.72 16.18
CA VAL A 9 -2.27 19.85 16.12
C VAL A 9 -1.01 20.69 16.11
N ARG A 10 0.09 20.15 16.67
CA ARG A 10 1.41 20.77 16.58
C ARG A 10 2.19 20.12 15.43
N LEU A 11 2.63 20.93 14.47
CA LEU A 11 3.44 20.47 13.36
C LEU A 11 4.92 20.78 13.62
N PRO A 12 5.85 19.89 13.23
CA PRO A 12 7.26 20.23 13.17
C PRO A 12 7.48 21.47 12.32
N ARG A 13 8.35 22.38 12.76
CA ARG A 13 8.55 23.69 12.12
C ARG A 13 8.82 23.60 10.61
N ARG A 14 9.67 22.67 10.19
CA ARG A 14 9.97 22.45 8.75
C ARG A 14 8.73 22.08 7.94
N LEU A 15 7.81 21.31 8.53
CA LEU A 15 6.58 20.90 7.86
C LEU A 15 5.58 22.06 7.78
N ALA A 16 5.49 22.89 8.84
CA ALA A 16 4.68 24.10 8.82
C ALA A 16 5.17 25.08 7.73
N GLU A 17 6.47 25.34 7.65
CA GLU A 17 7.06 26.20 6.62
C GLU A 17 6.83 25.67 5.19
N ALA A 18 6.88 24.35 4.99
CA ALA A 18 6.57 23.73 3.70
C ALA A 18 5.08 23.85 3.34
N LEU A 19 4.20 23.69 4.33
CA LEU A 19 2.76 23.83 4.18
C LEU A 19 2.36 25.27 3.82
N ASP A 20 2.95 26.26 4.48
CA ASP A 20 2.71 27.68 4.20
C ASP A 20 3.11 28.02 2.76
N LYS A 21 4.29 27.57 2.31
CA LYS A 21 4.74 27.75 0.92
C LYS A 21 3.79 27.10 -0.10
N ALA A 22 3.28 25.90 0.20
CA ALA A 22 2.34 25.22 -0.67
C ALA A 22 0.99 25.96 -0.76
N ALA A 23 0.53 26.52 0.37
CA ALA A 23 -0.67 27.33 0.45
C ALA A 23 -0.54 28.62 -0.36
N GLU A 24 0.58 29.32 -0.23
CA GLU A 24 0.90 30.51 -1.03
C GLU A 24 0.93 30.20 -2.53
N ALA A 25 1.65 29.15 -2.93
CA ALA A 25 1.77 28.76 -4.33
C ALA A 25 0.42 28.42 -5.00
N GLN A 26 -0.53 27.91 -4.22
CA GLN A 26 -1.87 27.53 -4.69
C GLN A 26 -2.93 28.61 -4.42
N SER A 27 -2.56 29.74 -3.78
CA SER A 27 -3.49 30.80 -3.36
C SER A 27 -4.66 30.29 -2.51
N VAL A 28 -4.39 29.33 -1.63
CA VAL A 28 -5.37 28.74 -0.69
C VAL A 28 -4.91 28.89 0.75
N ASN A 29 -5.82 28.70 1.71
CA ASN A 29 -5.45 28.62 3.13
C ASN A 29 -4.84 27.24 3.44
N THR A 30 -3.84 27.18 4.33
CA THR A 30 -3.26 25.94 4.85
C THR A 30 -4.29 24.93 5.36
N SER A 31 -5.41 25.41 5.91
CA SER A 31 -6.52 24.54 6.36
C SER A 31 -7.16 23.75 5.22
N ILE A 32 -7.20 24.29 3.99
CA ILE A 32 -7.72 23.59 2.80
C ILE A 32 -6.78 22.45 2.42
N ILE A 33 -5.48 22.72 2.40
CA ILE A 33 -4.46 21.70 2.09
C ILE A 33 -4.48 20.59 3.14
N LEU A 34 -4.55 20.95 4.43
CA LEU A 34 -4.61 19.97 5.52
C LEU A 34 -5.85 19.07 5.42
N ARG A 35 -7.01 19.65 5.11
CA ARG A 35 -8.24 18.87 4.95
C ARG A 35 -8.14 17.92 3.76
N ALA A 36 -7.68 18.39 2.60
CA ALA A 36 -7.51 17.57 1.42
C ALA A 36 -6.48 16.44 1.63
N ALA A 37 -5.38 16.73 2.33
CA ALA A 37 -4.37 15.74 2.68
C ALA A 37 -4.92 14.67 3.64
N LEU A 38 -5.71 15.07 4.65
CA LEU A 38 -6.37 14.16 5.57
C LEU A 38 -7.43 13.29 4.88
N GLU A 39 -8.28 13.87 4.04
CA GLU A 39 -9.28 13.14 3.25
C GLU A 39 -8.61 12.13 2.32
N THR A 40 -7.52 12.52 1.66
CA THR A 40 -6.74 11.62 0.81
C THR A 40 -6.12 10.50 1.62
N TYR A 41 -5.46 10.81 2.74
CA TYR A 41 -4.80 9.82 3.59
C TYR A 41 -5.80 8.84 4.23
N LEU A 42 -6.96 9.33 4.67
CA LEU A 42 -8.01 8.47 5.22
C LEU A 42 -8.69 7.66 4.12
N GLY A 43 -8.87 8.23 2.93
CA GLY A 43 -9.38 7.53 1.75
C GLY A 43 -8.45 6.43 1.28
N THR A 44 -7.12 6.65 1.31
CA THR A 44 -6.14 5.58 1.03
C THR A 44 -6.13 4.53 2.12
N LEU A 45 -6.22 4.88 3.41
CA LEU A 45 -6.33 3.88 4.47
C LEU A 45 -7.62 3.03 4.34
N ALA A 46 -8.75 3.66 4.02
CA ALA A 46 -10.02 2.99 3.82
C ALA A 46 -10.05 2.10 2.56
N GLY A 47 -9.45 2.57 1.46
CA GLY A 47 -9.39 1.82 0.19
C GLY A 47 -8.29 0.75 0.15
N ALA A 48 -7.13 1.02 0.75
CA ALA A 48 -5.99 0.11 0.76
C ALA A 48 -6.21 -1.04 1.76
N GLY A 49 -6.81 -0.80 2.93
CA GLY A 49 -6.92 -1.84 3.96
C GLY A 49 -7.61 -3.13 3.49
N ASP A 50 -8.77 -3.02 2.84
CA ASP A 50 -9.59 -4.20 2.51
C ASP A 50 -9.36 -4.72 1.09
N ALA A 51 -9.06 -3.84 0.13
CA ALA A 51 -8.78 -4.27 -1.24
C ALA A 51 -7.38 -4.88 -1.37
N GLU A 52 -6.38 -4.28 -0.73
CA GLU A 52 -5.01 -4.83 -0.70
C GLU A 52 -4.97 -6.12 0.12
N ARG A 53 -5.63 -6.16 1.29
CA ARG A 53 -5.74 -7.40 2.07
C ARG A 53 -6.45 -8.50 1.29
N ARG A 54 -7.52 -8.19 0.56
CA ARG A 54 -8.19 -9.16 -0.33
C ARG A 54 -7.29 -9.60 -1.48
N ARG A 55 -6.51 -8.68 -2.07
CA ARG A 55 -5.57 -9.00 -3.13
C ARG A 55 -4.47 -9.94 -2.62
N GLN A 56 -3.86 -9.62 -1.49
CA GLN A 56 -2.86 -10.45 -0.83
C GLN A 56 -3.43 -11.82 -0.46
N PHE A 57 -4.60 -11.85 0.19
CA PHE A 57 -5.29 -13.11 0.51
C PHE A 57 -5.58 -13.94 -0.74
N SER A 58 -6.05 -13.32 -1.83
CA SER A 58 -6.38 -14.04 -3.07
C SER A 58 -5.11 -14.57 -3.75
N ALA A 59 -4.01 -13.84 -3.69
CA ALA A 59 -2.72 -14.29 -4.20
C ALA A 59 -2.20 -15.49 -3.41
N GLU A 60 -2.18 -15.40 -2.07
CA GLU A 60 -1.76 -16.51 -1.20
C GLU A 60 -2.65 -17.75 -1.37
N TYR A 61 -3.97 -17.56 -1.46
CA TYR A 61 -4.90 -18.65 -1.73
C TYR A 61 -4.59 -19.35 -3.07
N LEU A 62 -4.31 -18.58 -4.12
CA LEU A 62 -3.97 -19.14 -5.43
C LEU A 62 -2.66 -19.93 -5.38
N PHE A 63 -1.62 -19.41 -4.72
CA PHE A 63 -0.35 -20.11 -4.55
C PHE A 63 -0.52 -21.41 -3.77
N LEU A 64 -1.27 -21.38 -2.67
CA LEU A 64 -1.55 -22.57 -1.86
C LEU A 64 -2.30 -23.65 -2.65
N VAL A 65 -3.33 -23.26 -3.41
CA VAL A 65 -4.09 -24.21 -4.24
C VAL A 65 -3.19 -24.83 -5.32
N ALA A 66 -2.37 -24.01 -5.99
CA ALA A 66 -1.47 -24.50 -7.02
C ALA A 66 -0.42 -25.47 -6.44
N ASP A 67 0.15 -25.16 -5.28
CA ASP A 67 1.11 -26.02 -4.58
C ASP A 67 0.49 -27.37 -4.21
N LEU A 68 -0.71 -27.37 -3.61
CA LEU A 68 -1.43 -28.59 -3.25
C LEU A 68 -1.77 -29.46 -4.48
N ILE A 69 -2.16 -28.84 -5.60
CA ILE A 69 -2.43 -29.57 -6.85
C ILE A 69 -1.12 -30.17 -7.39
N ALA A 70 -0.03 -29.39 -7.41
CA ALA A 70 1.26 -29.87 -7.89
C ALA A 70 1.80 -31.03 -7.05
N GLN A 71 1.70 -30.95 -5.72
CA GLN A 71 2.08 -32.05 -4.82
C GLN A 71 1.27 -33.32 -5.06
N ARG A 72 -0.04 -33.19 -5.32
CA ARG A 72 -0.93 -34.33 -5.48
C ARG A 72 -0.83 -34.99 -6.86
N GLU A 73 -0.84 -34.20 -7.91
CA GLU A 73 -0.93 -34.68 -9.29
C GLU A 73 0.45 -34.87 -9.94
N TYR A 74 1.47 -34.14 -9.47
CA TYR A 74 2.81 -34.11 -10.05
C TYR A 74 3.93 -34.21 -8.99
N PRO A 75 3.88 -35.21 -8.08
CA PRO A 75 4.83 -35.30 -6.96
C PRO A 75 6.28 -35.42 -7.41
N ASP A 76 6.53 -36.08 -8.54
CA ASP A 76 7.88 -36.35 -9.04
C ASP A 76 8.63 -35.07 -9.47
N VAL A 77 7.90 -34.05 -9.92
CA VAL A 77 8.48 -32.77 -10.40
C VAL A 77 8.22 -31.60 -9.45
N HIS A 78 7.47 -31.81 -8.36
CA HIS A 78 7.11 -30.75 -7.41
C HIS A 78 8.34 -30.05 -6.82
N ASN A 79 9.33 -30.83 -6.37
CA ASN A 79 10.58 -30.28 -5.85
C ASN A 79 11.39 -29.54 -6.91
N GLU A 80 11.42 -30.03 -8.16
CA GLU A 80 12.13 -29.35 -9.26
C GLU A 80 11.50 -28.00 -9.58
N LEU A 81 10.16 -27.91 -9.51
CA LEU A 81 9.43 -26.66 -9.70
C LEU A 81 9.72 -25.65 -8.58
N LEU A 82 9.85 -26.10 -7.33
CA LEU A 82 10.24 -25.23 -6.21
C LEU A 82 11.65 -24.68 -6.39
N ILE A 83 12.62 -25.53 -6.76
CA ILE A 83 14.01 -25.12 -7.00
C ILE A 83 14.09 -24.09 -8.15
N GLU A 84 13.37 -24.32 -9.24
CA GLU A 84 13.35 -23.37 -10.37
C GLU A 84 12.64 -22.06 -9.99
N ALA A 85 11.60 -22.11 -9.16
CA ALA A 85 10.92 -20.91 -8.65
C ALA A 85 11.86 -20.07 -7.76
N GLU A 86 12.61 -20.71 -6.85
CA GLU A 86 13.65 -20.04 -6.05
C GLU A 86 14.71 -19.39 -6.93
N ARG A 87 15.24 -20.12 -7.92
CA ARG A 87 16.24 -19.58 -8.86
C ARG A 87 15.73 -18.34 -9.61
N ARG A 88 14.46 -18.35 -10.04
CA ARG A 88 13.84 -17.19 -10.72
C ARG A 88 13.64 -16.01 -9.77
N MET A 89 13.24 -16.28 -8.53
CA MET A 89 13.12 -15.26 -7.49
C MET A 89 14.48 -14.61 -7.19
N GLU A 90 15.53 -15.39 -7.05
CA GLU A 90 16.89 -14.89 -6.88
C GLU A 90 17.34 -14.02 -8.08
N ALA A 91 17.07 -14.46 -9.31
CA ALA A 91 17.38 -13.67 -10.50
C ALA A 91 16.60 -12.34 -10.58
N LEU A 92 15.35 -12.34 -10.13
CA LEU A 92 14.51 -11.13 -10.09
C LEU A 92 15.02 -10.13 -9.04
N HIS A 93 15.42 -10.60 -7.85
CA HIS A 93 15.87 -9.75 -6.74
C HIS A 93 17.37 -9.40 -6.81
N GLY A 94 18.18 -10.22 -7.49
CA GLY A 94 19.61 -9.99 -7.72
C GLY A 94 19.93 -9.15 -8.97
N ALA A 95 18.92 -8.79 -9.77
CA ALA A 95 19.04 -7.89 -10.92
C ALA A 95 18.74 -6.40 -10.57
N ALA A 96 18.59 -6.07 -9.27
CA ALA A 96 18.36 -4.73 -8.75
C ALA A 96 19.67 -4.02 -8.36
#